data_AF-A0A1M2V832-F1
#
_entry.id   AF-A0A1M2V832-F1
#
_cell.length_a   1.000
_cell.length_b   1.000
_cell.length_c   1.000
_cell.angle_alpha   90.00
_cell.angle_beta   90.00
_cell.angle_gamma   90.00
#
_symmetry.space_group_name_H-M   'P 1'
#
loop_
_entity.id
_entity.type
_entity.pdbx_description
1 polymer ?
#
loop_
_entity_poly.entity_id
_entity_poly.type
_entity_poly.pdbx_seq_one_letter_code
_entity_poly.pdbx_strand_id
1 'polypeptide(L)'
;MLHPASEQPLFDKDDRILGWMSVARGTISSARCYPTWTDTLASAIGDYSLKFRAPYLANLFRYLPGLEEAPFHKYIPKIKTPPYIIGWPSARFTDLEPYWSRQLKVFLFSDGVDNIVDGWQVFKPRQHSGADPIDVVSSLLADGEIEPRIADILGNPVIPCWSGQENNRAIDVLGNLLGGTNIERLEAVTDLERLTNNMSWPFHIDDTSIIVWQVLDR
;
A
#
# COMPACT_ATOMS: atom_id res chain seq x y z
N MET A 1 29.68 -35.16 14.60
CA MET A 1 28.78 -35.13 13.42
C MET A 1 27.86 -33.94 13.59
N LEU A 2 28.09 -32.89 12.81
CA LEU A 2 27.30 -31.66 12.82
C LEU A 2 26.17 -31.81 11.81
N HIS A 3 24.92 -31.66 12.25
CA HIS A 3 23.78 -31.53 11.34
C HIS A 3 23.91 -30.20 10.58
N PRO A 4 23.81 -30.17 9.24
CA PRO A 4 23.67 -28.92 8.53
C PRO A 4 22.26 -28.39 8.82
N ALA A 5 22.18 -27.22 9.44
CA ALA A 5 20.95 -26.46 9.53
C ALA A 5 20.60 -25.99 8.10
N SER A 6 19.74 -26.75 7.41
CA SER A 6 19.04 -26.22 6.25
C SER A 6 18.07 -25.16 6.78
N GLU A 7 18.42 -23.89 6.63
CA GLU A 7 17.48 -22.78 6.79
C GLU A 7 16.34 -22.99 5.79
N GLN A 8 15.22 -23.55 6.27
CA GLN A 8 13.98 -23.48 5.53
C GLN A 8 13.51 -22.03 5.58
N PRO A 9 13.06 -21.43 4.46
CA PRO A 9 12.46 -20.11 4.50
C PRO A 9 11.30 -20.13 5.48
N LEU A 10 11.29 -19.17 6.42
CA LEU A 10 10.25 -19.03 7.44
C LEU A 10 8.85 -18.77 6.83
N PHE A 11 8.80 -18.49 5.53
CA PHE A 11 7.64 -18.07 4.77
C PHE A 11 7.52 -18.95 3.52
N ASP A 12 6.51 -19.81 3.50
CA ASP A 12 6.09 -20.51 2.30
C ASP A 12 5.27 -19.55 1.44
N LYS A 13 5.56 -19.50 0.13
CA LYS A 13 4.87 -18.63 -0.82
C LYS A 13 3.38 -18.95 -0.93
N ASP A 14 3.00 -20.16 -0.52
CA ASP A 14 1.62 -20.65 -0.46
C ASP A 14 0.89 -20.30 0.86
N ASP A 15 1.59 -19.78 1.89
CA ASP A 15 0.95 -19.21 3.08
C ASP A 15 0.43 -17.80 2.75
N ARG A 16 -0.69 -17.74 1.99
CA ARG A 16 -1.33 -16.49 1.55
C ARG A 16 -1.60 -15.49 2.68
N ILE A 17 -1.79 -15.96 3.92
CA ILE A 17 -1.99 -15.12 5.11
C ILE A 17 -0.72 -14.30 5.46
N LEU A 18 0.46 -14.84 5.19
CA LEU A 18 1.75 -14.18 5.46
C LEU A 18 2.35 -13.55 4.19
N GLY A 19 1.94 -13.99 3.00
CA GLY A 19 2.32 -13.38 1.73
C GLY A 19 1.97 -11.89 1.63
N TRP A 20 0.90 -11.45 2.29
CA TRP A 20 0.49 -10.04 2.36
C TRP A 20 1.47 -9.20 3.19
N MET A 21 2.07 -9.79 4.25
CA MET A 21 3.08 -9.11 5.07
C MET A 21 4.41 -8.92 4.33
N SER A 22 4.70 -9.73 3.31
CA SER A 22 5.88 -9.53 2.45
C SER A 22 5.73 -8.34 1.50
N VAL A 23 4.51 -7.97 1.09
CA VAL A 23 4.25 -6.81 0.23
C VAL A 23 4.41 -5.50 1.01
N ALA A 24 4.02 -5.49 2.29
CA ALA A 24 4.24 -4.36 3.19
C ALA A 24 5.73 -4.06 3.48
N ARG A 25 6.65 -4.97 3.12
CA ARG A 25 8.09 -4.74 3.15
C ARG A 25 8.55 -4.36 1.75
N GLY A 26 8.19 -3.15 1.32
CA GLY A 26 8.88 -2.47 0.23
C GLY A 26 10.38 -2.73 0.37
N THR A 27 10.98 -3.23 -0.72
CA THR A 27 12.39 -3.56 -0.85
C THR A 27 13.21 -2.44 -0.20
N ILE A 28 13.87 -2.78 0.91
CA ILE A 28 14.80 -1.88 1.61
C ILE A 28 15.88 -1.52 0.60
N SER A 29 15.76 -0.33 0.01
CA SER A 29 16.85 0.31 -0.70
C SER A 29 17.99 0.48 0.30
N SER A 30 19.11 -0.19 0.04
CA SER A 30 20.33 -0.20 0.85
C SER A 30 21.02 1.17 0.96
N ALA A 31 20.39 2.25 0.50
CA ALA A 31 21.01 3.57 0.36
C ALA A 31 20.57 4.63 1.40
N ARG A 32 19.64 4.35 2.34
CA ARG A 32 19.26 5.33 3.37
C ARG A 32 20.00 5.10 4.69
N CYS A 33 20.95 5.98 4.99
CA CYS A 33 21.60 6.07 6.29
C CYS A 33 20.73 6.82 7.31
N TYR A 34 20.52 6.18 8.47
CA TYR A 34 19.98 6.63 9.78
C TYR A 34 18.46 6.59 10.03
N PRO A 35 17.98 6.12 11.21
CA PRO A 35 18.53 5.16 12.18
C PRO A 35 17.77 3.81 12.18
N THR A 36 18.50 2.71 12.44
CA THR A 36 17.91 1.38 12.72
C THR A 36 17.43 1.29 14.17
N TRP A 37 16.12 1.18 14.35
CA TRP A 37 15.56 0.37 15.43
C TRP A 37 15.34 -1.03 14.84
N THR A 38 15.95 -2.06 15.41
CA THR A 38 15.53 -3.43 15.14
C THR A 38 14.02 -3.53 15.38
N ASP A 39 13.29 -3.92 14.35
CA ASP A 39 11.97 -4.53 14.40
C ASP A 39 10.84 -3.68 15.00
N THR A 40 10.41 -2.62 14.30
CA THR A 40 9.00 -2.25 14.39
C THR A 40 8.20 -3.47 13.92
N LEU A 41 7.59 -4.19 14.87
CA LEU A 41 6.53 -5.14 14.56
C LEU A 41 5.58 -4.45 13.58
N ALA A 42 5.19 -5.14 12.50
CA ALA A 42 4.20 -4.59 11.59
C ALA A 42 2.98 -4.13 12.43
N SER A 43 2.42 -2.97 12.10
CA SER A 43 1.31 -2.39 12.86
C SER A 43 0.04 -2.46 12.04
N ALA A 44 -1.00 -3.07 12.61
CA ALA A 44 -2.31 -3.16 12.00
C ALA A 44 -3.38 -3.22 13.10
N ILE A 45 -4.55 -2.66 12.82
CA ILE A 45 -5.75 -2.90 13.65
C ILE A 45 -6.40 -4.19 13.15
N GLY A 46 -6.89 -5.05 14.05
CA GLY A 46 -7.39 -6.38 13.67
C GLY A 46 -6.30 -7.46 13.72
N ASP A 47 -6.24 -8.33 12.71
CA ASP A 47 -5.25 -9.42 12.58
C ASP A 47 -4.99 -10.21 13.86
N TYR A 48 -6.08 -10.59 14.51
CA TYR A 48 -6.07 -11.23 15.84
C TYR A 48 -5.31 -12.55 15.88
N SER A 49 -5.22 -13.24 14.74
CA SER A 49 -4.43 -14.47 14.57
C SER A 49 -2.94 -14.27 14.88
N LEU A 50 -2.43 -13.04 14.69
CA LEU A 50 -1.04 -12.66 14.93
C LEU A 50 -0.82 -12.04 16.32
N LYS A 51 -1.89 -11.78 17.08
CA LYS A 51 -1.84 -11.07 18.38
C LYS A 51 -2.14 -11.98 19.56
N PHE A 52 -3.02 -12.96 19.39
CA PHE A 52 -3.47 -13.81 20.48
C PHE A 52 -2.74 -15.14 20.57
N ARG A 53 -2.71 -15.71 21.78
CA ARG A 53 -2.15 -17.03 22.03
C ARG A 53 -3.01 -18.13 21.39
N ALA A 54 -2.35 -19.17 20.92
CA ALA A 54 -2.97 -20.35 20.31
C ALA A 54 -4.21 -20.91 21.08
N PRO A 55 -4.17 -21.11 22.41
CA PRO A 55 -5.33 -21.65 23.14
C PRO A 55 -6.53 -20.70 23.11
N TYR A 56 -6.30 -19.39 23.14
CA TYR A 56 -7.37 -18.40 23.08
C TYR A 56 -8.04 -18.43 21.70
N LEU A 57 -7.25 -18.44 20.62
CA LEU A 57 -7.77 -18.53 19.26
C LEU A 57 -8.51 -19.84 18.99
N ALA A 58 -7.97 -20.97 19.45
CA ALA A 58 -8.63 -22.27 19.35
C ALA A 58 -10.01 -22.27 20.02
N ASN A 59 -10.13 -21.60 21.17
CA ASN A 59 -11.39 -21.46 21.87
C ASN A 59 -12.34 -20.46 21.18
N LEU A 60 -11.83 -19.31 20.73
CA LEU A 60 -12.63 -18.27 20.06
C LEU A 60 -13.26 -18.80 18.77
N PHE A 61 -12.47 -19.46 17.92
CA PHE A 61 -12.95 -19.94 16.62
C PHE A 61 -14.02 -21.03 16.71
N ARG A 62 -14.10 -21.74 17.84
CA ARG A 62 -15.18 -22.72 18.09
C ARG A 62 -16.58 -22.08 18.14
N TYR A 63 -16.66 -20.79 18.46
CA TYR A 63 -17.93 -20.08 18.65
C TYR A 63 -18.27 -19.12 17.51
N LEU A 64 -17.41 -19.01 16.48
CA LEU A 64 -17.69 -18.14 15.33
C LEU A 64 -18.51 -18.89 14.28
N PRO A 65 -19.75 -18.46 13.99
CA PRO A 65 -20.59 -19.10 12.97
C PRO A 65 -19.97 -18.93 11.58
N GLY A 66 -20.02 -19.98 10.76
CA GLY A 66 -19.53 -19.97 9.38
C GLY A 66 -18.02 -20.20 9.23
N LEU A 67 -17.33 -20.52 10.32
CA LEU A 67 -15.89 -20.80 10.35
C LEU A 67 -15.59 -22.21 10.87
N GLU A 68 -16.58 -23.08 10.92
CA GLU A 68 -16.48 -24.45 11.44
C GLU A 68 -15.49 -25.30 10.63
N GLU A 69 -15.41 -25.06 9.31
CA GLU A 69 -14.51 -25.78 8.40
C GLU A 69 -13.19 -25.04 8.13
N ALA A 70 -13.01 -23.83 8.67
CA ALA A 70 -11.80 -23.07 8.44
C ALA A 70 -10.59 -23.83 9.01
N PRO A 71 -9.48 -23.97 8.25
CA PRO A 71 -8.36 -24.83 8.63
C PRO A 71 -7.45 -24.24 9.72
N PHE A 72 -8.02 -23.58 10.73
CA PHE A 72 -7.29 -22.94 11.83
C PHE A 72 -6.39 -23.92 12.59
N HIS A 73 -6.77 -25.20 12.66
CA HIS A 73 -5.94 -26.26 13.24
C HIS A 73 -4.55 -26.37 12.56
N LYS A 74 -4.40 -25.94 11.30
CA LYS A 74 -3.11 -25.91 10.59
C LYS A 74 -2.25 -24.70 10.98
N TYR A 75 -2.88 -23.60 11.39
CA TYR A 75 -2.20 -22.34 11.70
C TYR A 75 -1.88 -22.19 13.19
N ILE A 76 -2.75 -22.70 14.08
CA ILE A 76 -2.57 -22.65 15.53
C ILE A 76 -1.19 -23.18 15.97
N PRO A 77 -0.67 -24.32 15.44
CA PRO A 77 0.67 -24.81 15.80
C PRO A 77 1.83 -23.89 15.38
N LYS A 78 1.61 -23.02 14.39
CA LYS A 78 2.62 -22.03 13.91
C LYS A 78 2.75 -20.85 14.87
N ILE A 79 1.77 -20.62 15.77
CA ILE A 79 1.80 -19.54 16.77
C ILE A 79 2.69 -19.96 17.95
N LYS A 80 3.87 -19.35 18.06
CA LYS A 80 4.86 -19.65 19.12
C LYS A 80 4.91 -18.57 20.20
N THR A 81 5.06 -17.31 19.80
CA THR A 81 5.40 -16.17 20.69
C THR A 81 4.66 -14.88 20.29
N PRO A 82 3.31 -14.87 20.23
CA PRO A 82 2.57 -13.65 19.97
C PRO A 82 2.74 -12.63 21.12
N PRO A 83 2.59 -11.31 20.86
CA PRO A 83 2.13 -10.72 19.59
C PRO A 83 3.25 -10.52 18.56
N TYR A 84 2.96 -10.84 17.29
CA TYR A 84 3.84 -10.61 16.13
C TYR A 84 3.61 -9.26 15.44
N ILE A 85 2.47 -8.64 15.73
CA ILE A 85 2.08 -7.31 15.26
C ILE A 85 1.43 -6.57 16.40
N ILE A 86 1.48 -5.24 16.37
CA ILE A 86 0.81 -4.39 17.36
C ILE A 86 -0.22 -3.51 16.66
N GLY A 87 -1.14 -2.93 17.42
CA GLY A 87 -2.10 -1.94 16.91
C GLY A 87 -1.76 -0.53 17.33
N TRP A 88 -0.51 -0.27 17.75
CA TRP A 88 -0.10 1.03 18.26
C TRP A 88 0.30 1.95 17.12
N PRO A 89 -0.28 3.17 17.04
CA PRO A 89 0.15 4.15 16.07
C PRO A 89 1.50 4.76 16.47
N SER A 90 2.23 5.26 15.47
CA SER A 90 3.35 6.17 15.68
C SER A 90 2.85 7.59 15.57
N ALA A 91 3.06 8.41 16.60
CA ALA A 91 2.64 9.80 16.62
C ALA A 91 3.85 10.73 16.50
N ARG A 92 3.76 11.73 15.61
CA ARG A 92 4.75 12.79 15.46
C ARG A 92 4.03 14.13 15.42
N PHE A 93 4.60 15.11 16.12
CA PHE A 93 4.11 16.48 16.12
C PHE A 93 5.05 17.32 15.27
N THR A 94 4.51 18.01 14.28
CA THR A 94 5.26 18.89 13.39
C THR A 94 4.66 20.28 13.50
N ASP A 95 5.50 21.28 13.73
CA ASP A 95 5.09 22.67 13.69
C ASP A 95 4.83 23.11 12.24
N LEU A 96 3.63 23.59 11.98
CA LEU A 96 3.17 24.05 10.67
C LEU A 96 3.14 25.57 10.54
N GLU A 97 3.38 26.32 11.63
CA GLU A 97 3.37 27.78 11.65
C GLU A 97 4.23 28.41 10.53
N PRO A 98 5.44 27.90 10.21
CA PRO A 98 6.27 28.46 9.14
C PRO A 98 5.65 28.38 7.73
N TYR A 99 4.60 27.59 7.56
CA TYR A 99 4.01 27.30 6.26
C TYR A 99 2.56 27.80 6.11
N TRP A 100 1.92 28.34 7.15
CA TRP A 100 0.50 28.77 7.12
C TRP A 100 0.19 29.76 5.99
N SER A 101 1.11 30.69 5.69
CA SER A 101 0.96 31.65 4.60
C SER A 101 0.93 31.03 3.19
N ARG A 102 1.23 29.73 3.05
CA ARG A 102 1.41 29.03 1.78
C ARG A 102 0.23 28.14 1.36
N GLN A 103 -0.95 28.32 1.96
CA GLN A 103 -2.14 27.49 1.67
C GLN A 103 -1.84 25.99 1.79
N LEU A 104 -1.43 25.57 2.97
CA LEU A 104 -1.02 24.20 3.26
C LEU A 104 -2.09 23.16 2.89
N LYS A 105 -1.63 22.08 2.27
CA LYS A 105 -2.44 20.88 2.00
C LYS A 105 -1.78 19.70 2.72
N VAL A 106 -2.59 18.92 3.44
CA VAL A 106 -2.22 17.62 3.99
C VAL A 106 -2.76 16.56 3.05
N PHE A 107 -1.92 15.60 2.72
CA PHE A 107 -2.26 14.50 1.82
C PHE A 107 -1.94 13.18 2.52
N LEU A 108 -2.90 12.25 2.45
CA LEU A 108 -2.78 10.90 2.98
C LEU A 108 -3.18 9.92 1.89
N PHE A 109 -2.47 8.81 1.80
CA PHE A 109 -2.72 7.80 0.80
C PHE A 109 -2.32 6.40 1.29
N SER A 110 -2.94 5.38 0.70
CA SER A 110 -2.55 3.98 0.90
C SER A 110 -1.40 3.58 -0.04
N ASP A 111 -0.76 2.46 0.29
CA ASP A 111 0.26 1.80 -0.52
C ASP A 111 -0.21 1.39 -1.93
N GLY A 112 -1.52 1.38 -2.19
CA GLY A 112 -2.07 1.30 -3.55
C GLY A 112 -1.50 2.37 -4.50
N VAL A 113 -1.22 3.58 -4.00
CA VAL A 113 -0.52 4.62 -4.79
C VAL A 113 0.92 4.23 -5.07
N ASP A 114 1.63 3.65 -4.10
CA ASP A 114 3.01 3.19 -4.27
C ASP A 114 3.08 2.13 -5.38
N ASN A 115 2.12 1.19 -5.38
CA ASN A 115 2.00 0.15 -6.40
C ASN A 115 1.76 0.73 -7.81
N ILE A 116 0.91 1.76 -7.91
CA ILE A 116 0.63 2.44 -9.19
C ILE A 116 1.84 3.23 -9.70
N VAL A 117 2.51 3.98 -8.82
CA VAL A 117 3.67 4.81 -9.16
C VAL A 117 4.88 3.95 -9.53
N ASP A 118 5.12 2.86 -8.80
CA ASP A 118 6.19 1.91 -9.14
C ASP A 118 5.89 1.21 -10.47
N GLY A 119 4.61 0.87 -10.69
CA GLY A 119 4.11 0.29 -11.94
C GLY A 119 4.43 -1.19 -12.12
N TRP A 120 5.27 -1.80 -11.28
CA TRP A 120 5.73 -3.19 -11.44
C TRP A 120 4.59 -4.22 -11.54
N GLN A 121 3.54 -4.04 -10.74
CA GLN A 121 2.38 -4.95 -10.71
C GLN A 121 1.21 -4.49 -11.59
N VAL A 122 1.31 -3.28 -12.15
CA VAL A 122 0.16 -2.57 -12.72
C VAL A 122 0.43 -2.23 -14.18
N PHE A 123 1.24 -1.20 -14.46
CA PHE A 123 1.36 -0.62 -15.80
C PHE A 123 2.69 -0.90 -16.50
N LYS A 124 3.71 -1.34 -15.75
CA LYS A 124 5.06 -1.66 -16.23
C LYS A 124 5.52 -3.02 -15.69
N PRO A 125 4.90 -4.14 -16.14
CA PRO A 125 5.22 -5.46 -15.61
C PRO A 125 6.71 -5.75 -15.67
N ARG A 126 7.29 -6.13 -14.53
CA ARG A 126 8.72 -6.45 -14.37
C ARG A 126 9.68 -5.27 -14.55
N GLN A 127 9.19 -4.03 -14.46
CA GLN A 127 10.03 -2.84 -14.49
C GLN A 127 9.60 -1.87 -13.38
N HIS A 128 10.45 -1.76 -12.35
CA HIS A 128 10.28 -0.77 -11.29
C HIS A 128 10.57 0.63 -11.84
N SER A 129 9.72 1.61 -11.52
CA SER A 129 10.00 3.00 -11.85
C SER A 129 11.10 3.59 -10.98
N GLY A 130 11.24 3.10 -9.73
CA GLY A 130 12.14 3.65 -8.73
C GLY A 130 11.79 5.08 -8.29
N ALA A 131 10.63 5.59 -8.72
CA ALA A 131 10.16 6.92 -8.37
C ALA A 131 9.66 6.97 -6.91
N ASP A 132 9.79 8.13 -6.28
CA ASP A 132 9.22 8.37 -4.95
C ASP A 132 7.73 8.74 -5.11
N PRO A 133 6.79 7.95 -4.55
CA PRO A 133 5.36 8.25 -4.62
C PRO A 133 4.99 9.61 -4.02
N ILE A 134 5.72 10.06 -2.98
CA ILE A 134 5.49 11.38 -2.37
C ILE A 134 5.79 12.49 -3.37
N ASP A 135 6.93 12.37 -4.07
CA ASP A 135 7.36 13.32 -5.09
C ASP A 135 6.34 13.37 -6.23
N VAL A 136 5.96 12.20 -6.78
CA VAL A 136 4.97 12.11 -7.87
C VAL A 136 3.63 12.74 -7.49
N VAL A 137 3.07 12.39 -6.34
CA VAL A 137 1.77 12.95 -5.94
C VAL A 137 1.88 14.44 -5.61
N SER A 138 2.98 14.89 -5.01
CA SER A 138 3.19 16.32 -4.76
C SER A 138 3.23 17.14 -6.05
N SER A 139 3.87 16.61 -7.10
CA SER A 139 3.89 17.25 -8.43
C SER A 139 2.51 17.26 -9.08
N LEU A 140 1.70 16.20 -8.92
CA LEU A 140 0.32 16.16 -9.43
C LEU A 140 -0.62 17.13 -8.69
N LEU A 141 -0.31 17.45 -7.43
CA LEU A 141 -1.08 18.38 -6.59
C LEU A 141 -0.63 19.85 -6.71
N ALA A 142 0.50 20.10 -7.37
CA ALA A 142 1.06 21.43 -7.51
C ALA A 142 0.08 22.35 -8.27
N ASP A 143 -0.09 23.57 -7.76
CA ASP A 143 -0.88 24.59 -8.44
C ASP A 143 -0.01 25.18 -9.57
N GLY A 144 -0.09 24.59 -10.77
CA GLY A 144 0.69 25.05 -11.93
C GLY A 144 0.91 23.97 -13.00
N GLU A 145 2.01 24.12 -13.74
CA GLU A 145 2.45 23.12 -14.71
C GLU A 145 2.97 21.87 -13.99
N ILE A 146 2.44 20.71 -14.37
CA ILE A 146 2.94 19.42 -13.88
C ILE A 146 4.27 19.13 -14.58
N GLU A 147 5.28 18.75 -13.80
CA GLU A 147 6.60 18.44 -14.34
C GLU A 147 6.53 17.33 -15.41
N PRO A 148 7.10 17.53 -16.62
CA PRO A 148 6.97 16.56 -17.71
C PRO A 148 7.44 15.14 -17.36
N ARG A 149 8.43 15.02 -16.47
CA ARG A 149 8.95 13.72 -16.01
C ARG A 149 7.90 12.84 -15.34
N ILE A 150 6.83 13.43 -14.80
CA ILE A 150 5.75 12.67 -14.17
C ILE A 150 5.02 11.81 -15.20
N ALA A 151 4.84 12.30 -16.42
CA ALA A 151 4.25 11.51 -17.50
C ALA A 151 5.12 10.29 -17.87
N ASP A 152 6.44 10.46 -17.88
CA ASP A 152 7.39 9.36 -18.15
C ASP A 152 7.39 8.31 -17.02
N ILE A 153 7.37 8.77 -15.76
CA ILE A 153 7.30 7.92 -14.58
C ILE A 153 6.01 7.09 -14.61
N LEU A 154 4.87 7.73 -14.86
CA LEU A 154 3.58 7.02 -14.91
C LEU A 154 3.42 6.20 -16.19
N GLY A 155 4.12 6.54 -17.27
CA GLY A 155 3.96 5.89 -18.58
C GLY A 155 2.66 6.28 -19.29
N ASN A 156 2.08 7.43 -18.95
CA ASN A 156 0.93 8.01 -19.62
C ASN A 156 1.01 9.54 -19.57
N PRO A 157 0.40 10.25 -20.53
CA PRO A 157 0.31 11.70 -20.45
C PRO A 157 -0.57 12.12 -19.27
N VAL A 158 -0.20 13.23 -18.64
CA VAL A 158 -0.89 13.82 -17.50
C VAL A 158 -1.70 15.05 -17.93
N ILE A 159 -2.79 15.34 -17.22
CA ILE A 159 -3.65 16.50 -17.45
C ILE A 159 -3.78 17.29 -16.14
N PRO A 160 -3.54 18.61 -16.14
CA PRO A 160 -3.86 19.45 -15.00
C PRO A 160 -5.38 19.51 -14.79
N CYS A 161 -5.83 19.53 -13.53
CA CYS A 161 -7.25 19.66 -13.16
C CYS A 161 -8.14 18.62 -13.86
N TRP A 162 -7.80 17.34 -13.73
CA TRP A 162 -8.53 16.22 -14.36
C TRP A 162 -10.03 16.22 -14.03
N SER A 163 -10.41 16.62 -12.80
CA SER A 163 -11.80 16.78 -12.34
C SER A 163 -12.54 17.98 -12.94
N GLY A 164 -11.87 18.80 -13.77
CA GLY A 164 -12.45 19.94 -14.45
C GLY A 164 -13.04 20.97 -13.48
N GLN A 165 -14.35 21.22 -13.59
CA GLN A 165 -15.06 22.21 -12.79
C GLN A 165 -15.31 21.77 -11.34
N GLU A 166 -15.25 20.47 -11.05
CA GLU A 166 -15.48 19.96 -9.70
C GLU A 166 -14.34 20.33 -8.74
N ASN A 167 -13.15 20.63 -9.29
CA ASN A 167 -11.96 21.03 -8.54
C ASN A 167 -11.62 20.06 -7.38
N ASN A 168 -11.85 18.77 -7.61
CA ASN A 168 -11.56 17.72 -6.66
C ASN A 168 -10.12 17.23 -6.86
N ARG A 169 -9.23 17.75 -6.02
CA ARG A 169 -7.79 17.44 -6.08
C ARG A 169 -7.47 15.95 -5.90
N ALA A 170 -8.26 15.20 -5.14
CA ALA A 170 -8.04 13.76 -5.00
C ALA A 170 -8.34 13.03 -6.31
N ILE A 171 -9.41 13.44 -7.01
CA ILE A 171 -9.75 12.92 -8.34
C ILE A 171 -8.71 13.37 -9.38
N ASP A 172 -8.19 14.59 -9.28
CA ASP A 172 -7.09 15.06 -10.16
C ASP A 172 -5.89 14.12 -10.10
N VAL A 173 -5.46 13.77 -8.89
CA VAL A 173 -4.34 12.83 -8.69
C VAL A 173 -4.72 11.44 -9.16
N LEU A 174 -5.86 10.91 -8.72
CA LEU A 174 -6.27 9.54 -9.05
C LEU A 174 -6.43 9.33 -10.56
N GLY A 175 -7.08 10.26 -11.26
CA GLY A 175 -7.26 10.20 -12.70
C GLY A 175 -5.92 10.15 -13.44
N ASN A 176 -4.94 10.97 -13.03
CA ASN A 176 -3.61 10.97 -13.62
C ASN A 176 -2.80 9.70 -13.30
N LEU A 177 -2.86 9.21 -12.06
CA LEU A 177 -2.22 7.94 -11.66
C LEU A 177 -2.76 6.75 -12.45
N LEU A 178 -4.07 6.71 -12.68
CA LEU A 178 -4.73 5.62 -13.37
C LEU A 178 -4.58 5.67 -14.88
N GLY A 179 -4.51 6.85 -15.50
CA GLY A 179 -4.27 6.91 -16.94
C GLY A 179 -4.18 8.30 -17.56
N GLY A 180 -4.55 9.37 -16.87
CA GLY A 180 -4.49 10.74 -17.39
C GLY A 180 -5.32 10.89 -18.67
N THR A 181 -4.70 11.10 -19.82
CA THR A 181 -5.37 11.10 -21.14
C THR A 181 -5.46 9.72 -21.80
N ASN A 182 -4.81 8.69 -21.26
CA ASN A 182 -4.75 7.37 -21.87
C ASN A 182 -6.06 6.61 -21.61
N ILE A 183 -6.96 6.68 -22.59
CA ILE A 183 -8.30 6.07 -22.55
C ILE A 183 -8.20 4.55 -22.40
N GLU A 184 -7.32 3.89 -23.16
CA GLU A 184 -7.17 2.42 -23.10
C GLU A 184 -6.79 1.94 -21.69
N ARG A 185 -5.94 2.73 -21.02
CA ARG A 185 -5.53 2.45 -19.64
C ARG A 185 -6.67 2.70 -18.66
N LEU A 186 -7.42 3.79 -18.82
CA LEU A 186 -8.60 4.07 -17.99
C LEU A 186 -9.70 3.03 -18.17
N GLU A 187 -9.93 2.55 -19.39
CA GLU A 187 -10.84 1.44 -19.66
C GLU A 187 -10.35 0.16 -18.97
N ALA A 188 -9.06 -0.15 -19.04
CA ALA A 188 -8.51 -1.33 -18.39
C ALA A 188 -8.70 -1.34 -16.86
N VAL A 189 -8.68 -0.17 -16.19
CA VAL A 189 -8.86 -0.07 -14.73
C VAL A 189 -10.32 0.08 -14.30
N THR A 190 -11.25 0.31 -15.23
CA THR A 190 -12.68 0.44 -14.93
C THR A 190 -13.50 -0.74 -15.43
N ASP A 191 -12.92 -1.62 -16.24
CA ASP A 191 -13.54 -2.86 -16.71
C ASP A 191 -13.62 -3.90 -15.59
N LEU A 192 -14.80 -4.02 -14.98
CA LEU A 192 -15.07 -4.96 -13.90
C LEU A 192 -14.85 -6.42 -14.31
N GLU A 193 -15.12 -6.78 -15.57
CA GLU A 193 -14.91 -8.15 -16.04
C GLU A 193 -13.41 -8.47 -16.04
N ARG A 194 -12.56 -7.53 -16.48
CA ARG A 194 -11.10 -7.67 -16.41
C ARG A 194 -10.58 -7.72 -14.97
N LEU A 195 -11.12 -6.90 -14.08
CA LEU A 195 -10.70 -6.86 -12.68
C LEU A 195 -11.10 -8.10 -11.89
N THR A 196 -12.17 -8.80 -12.30
CA THR A 196 -12.68 -9.99 -11.61
C THR A 196 -12.19 -11.31 -12.22
N ASN A 197 -11.66 -11.29 -13.45
CA ASN A 197 -11.21 -12.48 -14.15
C ASN A 197 -9.78 -12.91 -13.72
N ASN A 198 -9.72 -13.79 -12.73
CA ASN A 198 -8.50 -14.30 -12.10
C ASN A 198 -7.58 -15.17 -12.99
N MET A 199 -7.96 -15.49 -14.24
CA MET A 199 -7.30 -16.57 -14.98
C MET A 199 -6.20 -16.14 -15.96
N SER A 200 -6.05 -14.84 -16.27
CA SER A 200 -5.06 -14.42 -17.28
C SER A 200 -4.58 -12.97 -17.20
N TRP A 201 -5.17 -12.13 -16.36
CA TRP A 201 -4.85 -10.71 -16.34
C TRP A 201 -3.72 -10.44 -15.32
N PRO A 202 -2.54 -9.93 -15.75
CA PRO A 202 -1.40 -9.70 -14.85
C PRO A 202 -1.55 -8.42 -14.00
N PHE A 203 -2.73 -7.79 -14.05
CA PHE A 203 -3.00 -6.47 -13.54
C PHE A 203 -3.68 -6.57 -12.17
N HIS A 204 -3.00 -6.11 -11.14
CA HIS A 204 -3.57 -6.05 -9.80
C HIS A 204 -3.43 -4.62 -9.27
N ILE A 205 -4.57 -3.94 -9.14
CA ILE A 205 -4.65 -2.69 -8.39
C ILE A 205 -5.19 -3.05 -7.01
N ASP A 206 -4.38 -2.81 -6.00
CA ASP A 206 -4.80 -2.91 -4.60
C ASP A 206 -5.66 -1.69 -4.20
N ASP A 207 -6.34 -1.78 -3.05
CA ASP A 207 -7.17 -0.72 -2.52
C ASP A 207 -6.40 0.61 -2.45
N THR A 208 -6.80 1.54 -3.31
CA THR A 208 -6.13 2.84 -3.46
C THR A 208 -7.01 3.94 -2.87
N SER A 209 -6.55 4.54 -1.79
CA SER A 209 -7.21 5.66 -1.12
C SER A 209 -6.35 6.91 -1.21
N ILE A 210 -6.97 8.05 -1.50
CA ILE A 210 -6.33 9.37 -1.52
C ILE A 210 -7.23 10.34 -0.76
N ILE A 211 -6.66 11.00 0.24
CA ILE A 211 -7.32 12.07 1.00
C ILE A 211 -6.47 13.32 0.82
N VAL A 212 -7.10 14.38 0.31
CA VAL A 212 -6.50 15.70 0.22
C VAL A 212 -7.29 16.63 1.13
N TRP A 213 -6.59 17.29 2.04
CA TRP A 213 -7.20 18.19 3.02
C TRP A 213 -6.49 19.54 3.01
N GLN A 214 -7.23 20.63 2.89
CA GLN A 214 -6.68 21.97 3.04
C GLN A 214 -6.63 22.34 4.52
N VAL A 215 -5.44 22.69 5.00
CA VAL A 215 -5.28 23.23 6.36
C VAL A 215 -5.67 24.70 6.32
N LEU A 216 -6.78 25.01 6.98
CA LEU A 216 -7.26 26.38 7.14
C LEU A 216 -6.65 26.96 8.41
N ASP A 217 -6.13 28.19 8.29
CA ASP A 217 -5.75 29.00 9.45
C ASP A 217 -7.03 29.36 10.23
N ARG A 218 -6.99 29.29 11.56
CA ARG A 218 -8.11 29.68 12.43
C ARG A 218 -7.91 31.07 13.00
#